data_AF-A0A9N9NLA3-F1
#
_entry.id   AF-A0A9N9NLA3-F1
#
_cell.length_a   1.000
_cell.length_b   1.000
_cell.length_c   1.000
_cell.angle_alpha   90.00
_cell.angle_beta   90.00
_cell.angle_gamma   90.00
#
_symmetry.space_group_name_H-M   'P 1'
#
loop_
_entity.id
_entity.type
_entity.pdbx_description
1 polymer ?
#
loop_
_entity_poly.entity_id
_entity_poly.type
_entity_poly.pdbx_seq_one_letter_code
_entity_poly.pdbx_strand_id
1 'polypeptide(L)'
;MASVSHDTTKPLSVADISLYTDGHVRNDWTKQEIKSIYESPIMSLLYYGAKIHRKHHDPLAVQQCTLLSIKTGGCSEDCAYCPQSSKYKTPVKATKLLDSDDVLVAARNAKKAGSTRFCMGAAWRDLN
;
A
#
# COMPACT_ATOMS: atom_id res chain seq x y z
N MET A 1 12.51 -24.54 -16.23
CA MET A 1 12.15 -23.17 -16.64
C MET A 1 11.68 -23.24 -18.09
N ALA A 2 10.39 -23.48 -18.31
CA ALA A 2 9.84 -23.32 -19.66
C ALA A 2 9.59 -21.83 -19.85
N SER A 3 10.29 -21.21 -20.81
CA SER A 3 9.96 -19.88 -21.30
C SER A 3 8.56 -19.96 -21.91
N VAL A 4 7.54 -19.50 -21.18
CA VAL A 4 6.20 -19.41 -21.73
C VAL A 4 6.22 -18.23 -22.71
N SER A 5 6.31 -18.55 -23.99
CA SER A 5 6.15 -17.57 -25.08
C SER A 5 4.70 -17.11 -25.10
N HIS A 6 4.37 -16.10 -24.30
CA HIS A 6 3.07 -15.47 -24.32
C HIS A 6 3.05 -14.34 -25.36
N ASP A 7 2.07 -14.38 -26.26
CA ASP A 7 1.82 -13.31 -27.22
C ASP A 7 1.27 -12.08 -26.49
N THR A 8 2.15 -11.11 -26.25
CA THR A 8 1.85 -9.86 -25.52
C THR A 8 0.82 -8.96 -26.20
N THR A 9 0.33 -9.31 -27.40
CA THR A 9 -0.69 -8.54 -28.12
C THR A 9 -2.12 -8.99 -27.81
N LYS A 10 -2.30 -10.10 -27.09
CA LYS A 10 -3.61 -10.64 -26.74
C LYS A 10 -3.87 -10.47 -25.23
N PRO A 11 -5.06 -10.02 -24.80
CA PRO A 11 -5.40 -10.02 -23.38
C PRO A 11 -5.30 -11.46 -22.85
N LEU A 12 -4.67 -11.61 -21.69
CA LEU A 12 -4.58 -12.90 -21.01
C LEU A 12 -5.96 -13.52 -20.90
N SER A 13 -6.08 -14.76 -21.37
CA SER A 13 -7.20 -15.61 -21.04
C SER A 13 -7.15 -15.99 -19.55
N VAL A 14 -8.25 -16.49 -19.00
CA VAL A 14 -8.30 -17.04 -17.63
C VAL A 14 -7.21 -18.09 -17.39
N ALA A 15 -6.78 -18.80 -18.43
CA ALA A 15 -5.71 -19.80 -18.36
C ALA A 15 -4.34 -19.17 -18.10
N ASP A 16 -4.09 -17.94 -18.58
CA ASP A 16 -2.76 -17.33 -18.49
C ASP A 16 -2.48 -16.73 -17.09
N ILE A 17 -3.50 -16.28 -16.36
CA ILE A 17 -3.34 -15.83 -14.96
C ILE A 17 -2.95 -17.00 -14.05
N SER A 18 -3.39 -18.22 -14.37
CA SER A 18 -3.04 -19.41 -13.61
C SER A 18 -1.53 -19.69 -13.59
N LEU A 19 -0.81 -19.31 -14.65
CA LEU A 19 0.64 -19.46 -14.78
C LEU A 19 1.41 -18.61 -13.76
N TYR A 20 0.83 -17.50 -13.33
CA TYR A 20 1.44 -16.56 -12.38
C TYR A 20 0.99 -16.81 -10.93
N THR A 21 0.09 -17.77 -10.71
CA THR A 21 -0.58 -17.98 -9.41
C THR A 21 -0.32 -19.37 -8.84
N ASP A 22 0.81 -19.98 -9.23
CA ASP A 22 1.33 -21.19 -8.63
C ASP A 22 1.81 -20.97 -7.18
N GLY A 23 1.98 -19.71 -6.76
CA GLY A 23 2.39 -19.28 -5.42
C GLY A 23 3.88 -19.47 -5.14
N HIS A 24 4.71 -19.52 -6.17
CA HIS A 24 6.15 -19.34 -6.04
C HIS A 24 6.46 -17.83 -6.01
N VAL A 25 7.20 -17.40 -4.98
CA VAL A 25 7.63 -16.00 -4.88
C VAL A 25 8.75 -15.76 -5.89
N ARG A 26 8.56 -14.78 -6.76
CA ARG A 26 9.55 -14.35 -7.77
C ARG A 26 9.71 -12.83 -7.75
N ASN A 27 10.87 -12.35 -8.20
CA ASN A 27 11.27 -10.93 -8.13
C ASN A 27 11.76 -10.38 -9.49
N ASP A 28 11.61 -11.14 -10.58
CA ASP A 28 12.13 -10.91 -11.92
C ASP A 28 11.03 -10.49 -12.92
N TRP A 29 9.99 -9.80 -12.44
CA TRP A 29 8.84 -9.41 -13.25
C TRP A 29 9.19 -8.40 -14.34
N THR A 30 8.81 -8.72 -15.57
CA THR A 30 8.86 -7.79 -16.70
C THR A 30 7.64 -6.86 -16.71
N LYS A 31 7.78 -5.69 -17.37
CA LYS A 31 6.65 -4.76 -17.56
C LYS A 31 5.49 -5.42 -18.30
N GLN A 32 5.78 -6.29 -19.26
CA GLN A 32 4.81 -7.01 -20.06
C GLN A 32 3.99 -8.01 -19.22
N GLU A 33 4.64 -8.78 -18.34
CA GLU A 33 3.95 -9.66 -17.40
C GLU A 33 3.07 -8.89 -16.41
N ILE A 34 3.53 -7.73 -15.89
CA ILE A 34 2.71 -6.90 -15.00
C ILE A 34 1.50 -6.34 -15.75
N LYS A 35 1.71 -5.83 -16.98
CA LYS A 35 0.65 -5.29 -17.83
C LYS A 35 -0.42 -6.35 -18.10
N SER A 36 -0.01 -7.58 -18.40
CA SER A 36 -0.92 -8.66 -18.73
C SER A 36 -1.80 -9.06 -17.52
N ILE A 37 -1.25 -9.05 -16.30
CA ILE A 37 -2.02 -9.19 -15.05
C ILE A 37 -3.01 -8.03 -14.86
N TYR A 38 -2.56 -6.79 -15.07
CA TYR A 38 -3.41 -5.60 -14.92
C TYR A 38 -4.61 -5.58 -15.89
N GLU A 39 -4.41 -6.04 -17.13
CA GLU A 39 -5.43 -6.08 -18.19
C GLU A 39 -6.33 -7.33 -18.12
N SER A 40 -6.13 -8.18 -17.12
CA SER A 40 -6.91 -9.41 -16.93
C SER A 40 -8.38 -9.14 -16.58
N PRO A 41 -9.31 -10.06 -16.93
CA PRO A 41 -10.70 -9.94 -16.52
C PRO A 41 -10.84 -9.85 -14.99
N ILE A 42 -11.52 -8.81 -14.49
CA ILE A 42 -11.57 -8.46 -13.06
C ILE A 42 -11.99 -9.64 -12.16
N MET A 43 -12.98 -10.43 -12.58
CA MET A 43 -13.46 -11.57 -11.79
C MET A 43 -12.40 -12.68 -11.65
N SER A 44 -11.59 -12.88 -12.70
CA SER A 44 -10.48 -13.83 -12.66
C SER A 44 -9.34 -13.29 -11.78
N LEU A 45 -9.02 -12.00 -11.91
CA LEU A 45 -8.00 -11.35 -11.11
C LEU A 45 -8.32 -11.44 -9.61
N LEU A 46 -9.57 -11.20 -9.22
CA LEU A 46 -10.03 -11.35 -7.82
C LEU A 46 -9.91 -12.79 -7.32
N TYR A 47 -10.37 -13.77 -8.11
CA TYR A 47 -10.29 -15.18 -7.75
C TYR A 47 -8.84 -15.64 -7.51
N TYR A 48 -7.95 -15.33 -8.44
CA TYR A 48 -6.55 -15.72 -8.34
C TYR A 48 -5.79 -14.92 -7.26
N GLY A 49 -6.11 -13.64 -7.07
CA GLY A 49 -5.59 -12.84 -5.96
C GLY A 49 -5.96 -13.45 -4.60
N ALA A 50 -7.22 -13.88 -4.43
CA ALA A 50 -7.66 -14.57 -3.22
C ALA A 50 -6.96 -15.92 -3.01
N LYS A 51 -6.71 -16.67 -4.10
CA LYS A 51 -5.97 -17.95 -4.05
C LYS A 51 -4.54 -17.75 -3.55
N ILE A 52 -3.82 -16.76 -4.08
CA ILE A 52 -2.46 -16.42 -3.65
C ILE A 52 -2.47 -15.92 -2.20
N HIS A 53 -3.40 -15.04 -1.84
CA HIS A 53 -3.54 -14.58 -0.46
C HIS A 53 -3.68 -15.74 0.54
N ARG A 54 -4.59 -16.69 0.27
CA ARG A 54 -4.81 -17.88 1.12
C ARG A 54 -3.61 -18.82 1.20
N LYS A 55 -2.74 -18.82 0.19
CA LYS A 55 -1.54 -19.65 0.19
C LYS A 55 -0.42 -19.08 1.07
N HIS A 56 -0.35 -17.76 1.21
CA HIS A 56 0.75 -17.09 1.91
C HIS A 56 0.35 -16.42 3.23
N HIS A 57 -0.95 -16.22 3.47
CA HIS A 57 -1.47 -15.55 4.64
C HIS A 57 -2.63 -16.32 5.26
N ASP A 58 -2.83 -16.17 6.57
CA ASP A 58 -4.06 -16.59 7.22
C ASP A 58 -5.22 -15.73 6.67
N PRO A 59 -6.21 -16.34 5.97
CA PRO A 59 -7.30 -15.59 5.37
C PRO A 59 -8.26 -14.95 6.38
N LEU A 60 -8.17 -15.31 7.66
CA LEU A 60 -9.00 -14.76 8.73
C LEU A 60 -8.26 -13.69 9.55
N ALA A 61 -6.95 -13.51 9.34
CA ALA A 61 -6.16 -12.52 10.03
C ALA A 61 -6.11 -11.20 9.25
N VAL A 62 -6.20 -10.08 9.98
CA VAL A 62 -6.00 -8.72 9.43
C VAL A 62 -5.04 -7.97 10.33
N GLN A 63 -4.06 -7.26 9.74
CA GLN A 63 -3.14 -6.44 10.50
C GLN A 63 -3.76 -5.06 10.80
N GLN A 64 -3.93 -4.75 12.09
CA GLN A 64 -4.46 -3.46 12.54
C GLN A 64 -3.34 -2.48 12.90
N CYS A 65 -3.31 -1.33 12.21
CA CYS A 65 -2.37 -0.23 12.49
C CYS A 65 -3.13 1.06 12.83
N THR A 66 -2.61 1.85 13.75
CA THR A 66 -3.11 3.22 14.02
C THR A 66 -2.04 4.22 13.63
N LEU A 67 -2.42 5.27 12.91
CA LEU A 67 -1.52 6.35 12.51
C LEU A 67 -1.88 7.65 13.23
N LEU A 68 -0.87 8.39 13.67
CA LEU A 68 -0.99 9.76 14.18
C LEU A 68 -0.17 10.70 13.30
N SER A 69 -0.79 11.82 12.89
CA SER A 69 -0.09 12.93 12.27
C SER A 69 0.61 13.76 13.36
N ILE A 70 1.88 13.50 13.59
CA ILE A 70 2.67 14.15 14.66
C ILE A 70 3.04 15.59 14.32
N LYS A 71 3.01 15.96 13.04
CA LYS A 71 3.10 17.34 12.54
C LYS A 71 2.26 17.45 11.28
N THR A 72 1.24 18.29 11.30
CA THR A 72 0.25 18.41 10.21
C THR A 72 0.45 19.69 9.43
N GLY A 73 0.29 19.63 8.10
CA GLY A 73 0.26 20.81 7.21
C GLY A 73 1.60 21.50 7.02
N GLY A 74 1.66 22.50 6.14
CA GLY A 74 2.86 23.31 5.91
C GLY A 74 4.04 22.52 5.32
N CYS A 75 3.77 21.48 4.53
CA CYS A 75 4.82 20.73 3.83
C CYS A 75 5.37 21.55 2.65
N SER A 76 6.68 21.50 2.41
CA SER A 76 7.34 22.20 1.29
C SER A 76 7.11 21.54 -0.06
N GLU A 77 6.85 20.23 -0.07
CA GLU A 77 6.64 19.45 -1.28
C GLU A 77 5.36 19.88 -2.02
N ASP A 78 5.34 19.69 -3.33
CA ASP A 78 4.27 20.10 -4.25
C ASP A 78 3.44 18.91 -4.76
N CYS A 79 3.29 17.88 -3.93
CA CYS A 79 2.50 16.70 -4.30
C CYS A 79 1.04 17.11 -4.61
N ALA A 80 0.63 17.00 -5.87
CA ALA A 80 -0.65 17.50 -6.38
C ALA A 80 -1.90 16.93 -5.68
N TYR A 81 -1.77 15.76 -5.04
CA TYR A 81 -2.86 15.10 -4.32
C TYR A 81 -2.83 15.36 -2.79
N CYS A 82 -1.74 15.90 -2.25
CA CYS A 82 -1.54 15.97 -0.80
C CYS A 82 -2.16 17.25 -0.22
N PRO A 83 -3.14 17.16 0.69
CA PRO A 83 -3.79 18.35 1.25
C PRO A 83 -2.88 19.11 2.23
N GLN A 84 -1.71 18.57 2.59
CA GLN A 84 -0.79 19.16 3.55
C GLN A 84 0.31 20.04 2.90
N SER A 85 0.38 20.05 1.56
CA SER A 85 1.32 20.88 0.82
C SER A 85 1.00 22.36 1.02
N SER A 86 2.03 23.16 1.27
CA SER A 86 1.93 24.62 1.36
C SER A 86 1.79 25.30 -0.01
N LYS A 87 1.92 24.55 -1.11
CA LYS A 87 1.79 25.06 -2.48
C LYS A 87 0.34 25.24 -2.92
N TYR A 88 -0.60 24.62 -2.22
CA TYR A 88 -2.01 24.62 -2.57
C TYR A 88 -2.88 25.19 -1.43
N LYS A 89 -4.02 25.79 -1.78
CA LYS A 89 -5.00 26.25 -0.79
C LYS A 89 -5.90 25.10 -0.38
N THR A 90 -5.79 24.66 0.86
CA THR A 90 -6.58 23.56 1.44
C THR A 90 -7.09 23.98 2.82
N PRO A 91 -8.10 23.29 3.39
CA PRO A 91 -8.57 23.61 4.75
C PRO A 91 -7.63 23.14 5.86
N VAL A 92 -6.51 22.47 5.53
CA VAL A 92 -5.59 21.91 6.52
C VAL A 92 -4.75 23.02 7.15
N LYS A 93 -4.89 23.20 8.46
CA LYS A 93 -4.08 24.15 9.24
C LYS A 93 -2.77 23.51 9.64
N ALA A 94 -1.68 24.28 9.52
CA ALA A 94 -0.37 23.85 10.00
C ALA A 94 -0.36 23.78 11.53
N THR A 95 0.12 22.65 12.07
CA THR A 95 0.40 22.48 13.50
C THR A 95 1.90 22.33 13.69
N LYS A 96 2.37 22.68 14.89
CA LYS A 96 3.72 22.31 15.32
C LYS A 96 3.81 20.79 15.51
N LEU A 97 5.04 20.30 15.62
CA LEU A 97 5.32 18.94 16.07
C LEU A 97 4.73 18.75 17.47
N LEU A 98 4.04 17.63 17.68
CA LEU A 98 3.50 17.24 18.98
C LEU A 98 4.63 16.93 19.96
N ASP A 99 4.34 17.10 21.25
CA ASP A 99 5.26 16.65 22.29
C ASP A 99 5.36 15.12 22.31
N SER A 100 6.53 14.61 22.66
CA SER A 100 6.75 13.18 22.82
C SER A 100 5.77 12.50 23.79
N ASP A 101 5.37 13.18 24.87
CA ASP A 101 4.42 12.64 25.84
C ASP A 101 3.02 12.48 25.24
N ASP A 102 2.57 13.45 24.44
CA ASP A 102 1.30 13.37 23.72
C ASP A 102 1.30 12.20 22.72
N VAL A 103 2.41 12.03 22.00
CA VAL A 103 2.59 10.91 21.05
C VAL A 103 2.57 9.57 21.78
N LEU A 104 3.24 9.47 22.94
CA LEU A 104 3.24 8.25 23.76
C LEU A 104 1.86 7.94 24.34
N VAL A 105 1.11 8.95 24.77
CA VAL A 105 -0.28 8.78 25.22
C VAL A 105 -1.14 8.21 24.09
N ALA A 106 -1.06 8.79 22.89
CA ALA A 106 -1.79 8.30 21.72
C ALA A 106 -1.38 6.86 21.35
N ALA A 107 -0.08 6.54 21.39
CA ALA A 107 0.42 5.18 21.12
C ALA A 107 -0.08 4.15 22.14
N ARG A 108 -0.10 4.50 23.44
CA ARG A 108 -0.66 3.65 24.49
C ARG A 108 -2.16 3.42 24.29
N ASN A 109 -2.90 4.45 23.89
CA ASN A 109 -4.32 4.33 23.59
C ASN A 109 -4.56 3.44 22.37
N ALA A 110 -3.77 3.58 21.30
CA ALA A 110 -3.82 2.70 20.13
C ALA A 110 -3.55 1.23 20.49
N LYS A 111 -2.54 0.97 21.34
CA LYS A 111 -2.25 -0.38 21.85
C LYS A 111 -3.42 -0.94 22.64
N LYS A 112 -4.02 -0.15 23.54
CA LYS A 112 -5.22 -0.56 24.30
C LYS A 112 -6.42 -0.85 23.40
N ALA A 113 -6.53 -0.16 22.26
CA ALA A 113 -7.55 -0.38 21.23
C ALA A 113 -7.24 -1.57 20.29
N GLY A 114 -6.20 -2.36 20.57
CA GLY A 114 -5.88 -3.58 19.83
C GLY A 114 -4.95 -3.41 18.64
N SER A 115 -4.43 -2.20 18.37
CA SER A 115 -3.48 -2.01 17.27
C SER A 115 -2.14 -2.67 17.57
N THR A 116 -1.59 -3.37 16.57
CA THR A 116 -0.30 -4.06 16.65
C THR A 116 0.86 -3.21 16.14
N ARG A 117 0.57 -2.11 15.46
CA ARG A 117 1.54 -1.12 14.98
C ARG A 117 1.01 0.30 15.15
N PHE A 118 1.86 1.19 15.64
CA PHE A 118 1.61 2.62 15.71
C PHE A 118 2.53 3.35 14.71
N CYS A 119 1.94 4.16 13.84
CA CYS A 119 2.65 4.86 12.77
C CYS A 119 2.63 6.37 13.04
N MET A 120 3.77 7.01 12.90
CA MET A 120 3.88 8.47 13.02
C MET A 120 4.11 9.06 11.63
N GLY A 121 3.27 10.01 11.23
CA GLY A 121 3.39 10.74 9.97
C GLY A 121 3.71 12.22 10.24
N ALA A 122 4.68 12.78 9.51
CA ALA A 122 5.04 14.19 9.62
C ALA A 122 4.96 14.87 8.25
N ALA A 123 4.50 16.11 8.21
CA ALA A 123 4.39 16.92 7.00
C ALA A 123 5.71 17.62 6.66
N TRP A 124 6.77 16.83 6.42
CA TRP A 124 8.07 17.26 5.87
C TRP A 124 8.72 16.09 5.14
N ARG A 125 9.75 16.37 4.33
CA ARG A 125 10.52 15.35 3.60
C ARG A 125 11.65 14.77 4.44
N ASP A 126 12.42 15.64 5.09
CA ASP A 126 13.63 15.30 5.84
C ASP A 126 13.62 15.94 7.23
N LEU A 127 14.39 15.38 8.17
CA LEU A 127 14.48 15.80 9.59
C LEU A 127 15.50 16.94 9.83
N ASN A 128 15.83 17.73 8.81
CA ASN A 128 16.88 18.75 8.88
C ASN A 128 16.61 19.83 9.93
#